data_AF-A0A539E1L0-F1
#
_entry.id   AF-A0A539E1L0-F1
#
_cell.length_a   1.000
_cell.length_b   1.000
_cell.length_c   1.000
_cell.angle_alpha   90.00
_cell.angle_beta   90.00
_cell.angle_gamma   90.00
#
_symmetry.space_group_name_H-M   'P 1'
#
loop_
_entity.id
_entity.type
_entity.pdbx_description
1 polymer ?
#
loop_
_entity_poly.entity_id
_entity_poly.type
_entity_poly.pdbx_seq_one_letter_code
_entity_poly.pdbx_strand_id
1 'polypeptide(L)' 'MLRALGADAVSMSTVLESVAARAAGMEVLGLSAIVNPAAGISPTPLNHDEVLEMARGMEKRLLAFLTALVTGLSPTRP' A
#
# COMPACT_ATOMS: atom_id res chain seq x y z
N MET A 1 -5.16 -10.67 -16.57
CA MET A 1 -6.35 -9.79 -16.49
C MET A 1 -6.02 -8.43 -15.89
N LEU A 2 -5.69 -8.31 -14.59
CA LEU A 2 -5.54 -7.02 -13.90
C LEU A 2 -4.53 -6.04 -14.54
N ARG A 3 -3.37 -6.55 -14.99
CA ARG A 3 -2.40 -5.74 -15.76
C ARG A 3 -3.00 -5.17 -17.06
N ALA A 4 -3.84 -5.94 -17.76
CA ALA A 4 -4.50 -5.47 -18.97
C ALA A 4 -5.57 -4.40 -18.69
N LEU A 5 -6.07 -4.34 -17.44
CA LEU A 5 -6.94 -3.27 -16.96
C LEU A 5 -6.15 -2.05 -16.42
N GLY A 6 -4.82 -2.06 -16.51
CA GLY A 6 -3.96 -0.96 -16.07
C GLY A 6 -3.56 -0.98 -14.59
N ALA A 7 -3.77 -2.09 -13.87
CA ALA A 7 -3.34 -2.19 -12.47
C ALA A 7 -1.83 -2.48 -12.36
N ASP A 8 -1.12 -1.65 -11.59
CA ASP A 8 0.30 -1.83 -11.23
C ASP A 8 0.50 -2.65 -9.94
N ALA A 9 -0.49 -2.61 -9.04
CA ALA A 9 -0.49 -3.32 -7.76
C ALA A 9 -1.88 -3.89 -7.45
N VAL A 10 -1.92 -4.92 -6.59
CA VAL A 10 -3.17 -5.58 -6.16
C VAL A 10 -3.12 -5.76 -4.65
N SER A 11 -4.19 -5.38 -3.97
CA SER A 11 -4.40 -5.58 -2.55
C SER A 11 -5.80 -6.13 -2.29
N MET A 12 -6.05 -6.58 -1.06
CA MET A 12 -7.36 -7.07 -0.61
C MET A 12 -8.05 -6.08 0.34
N SER A 13 -7.56 -4.85 0.41
CA SER A 13 -8.01 -3.81 1.35
C SER A 13 -7.88 -2.41 0.72
N THR A 14 -8.01 -1.34 1.51
CA THR A 14 -7.77 0.07 1.16
C THR A 14 -8.87 0.73 0.32
N VAL A 15 -9.45 0.05 -0.67
CA VAL A 15 -10.45 0.66 -1.56
C VAL A 15 -11.69 1.10 -0.78
N LEU A 16 -12.22 0.25 0.10
CA LEU A 16 -13.45 0.54 0.85
C LEU A 16 -13.23 1.68 1.86
N GLU A 17 -12.09 1.66 2.56
CA GLU A 17 -11.72 2.71 3.50
C GLU A 17 -11.50 4.06 2.80
N SER A 18 -10.86 4.05 1.62
CA SER A 18 -10.65 5.26 0.83
C SER A 18 -11.97 5.87 0.36
N VAL A 19 -12.89 5.05 -0.12
CA VAL A 19 -14.23 5.52 -0.54
C VAL A 19 -14.99 6.12 0.64
N ALA A 20 -14.97 5.46 1.80
CA ALA A 20 -15.63 5.97 3.01
C ALA A 20 -15.02 7.30 3.49
N ALA A 21 -13.68 7.41 3.53
CA ALA A 21 -13.00 8.64 3.94
C ALA A 21 -13.31 9.81 2.98
N ARG A 22 -13.34 9.55 1.66
CA ARG A 22 -13.74 10.55 0.67
C ARG A 22 -15.20 10.97 0.83
N ALA A 23 -16.10 10.03 1.11
CA ALA A 23 -17.51 10.35 1.39
C ALA A 23 -17.67 11.22 2.64
N ALA A 24 -16.77 11.10 3.62
CA ALA A 24 -16.71 11.95 4.81
C ALA A 24 -16.01 13.30 4.59
N GLY A 25 -15.60 13.64 3.36
CA GLY A 25 -14.94 14.91 3.04
C GLY A 25 -13.44 14.96 3.40
N MET A 26 -12.80 13.83 3.68
CA MET A 26 -11.39 13.77 4.04
C MET A 26 -10.48 13.77 2.80
N GLU A 27 -9.30 14.36 2.93
CA GLU A 27 -8.20 14.13 2.00
C GLU A 27 -7.58 12.75 2.27
N VAL A 28 -7.21 12.02 1.21
CA VAL A 28 -6.73 10.63 1.30
C VAL A 28 -5.41 10.50 0.53
N LEU A 29 -4.40 9.98 1.21
CA LEU A 29 -3.13 9.54 0.63
C LEU A 29 -3.02 8.01 0.77
N GLY A 30 -2.94 7.31 -0.35
CA GLY A 30 -2.74 5.86 -0.37
C GLY A 30 -1.25 5.49 -0.50
N LEU A 31 -0.81 4.51 0.29
CA LEU A 31 0.54 3.93 0.22
C LEU A 31 0.43 2.41 0.15
N SER A 32 1.29 1.77 -0.64
CA SER A 32 1.33 0.31 -0.75
C SER A 32 2.77 -0.19 -0.67
N ALA A 33 3.02 -1.12 0.26
CA ALA A 33 4.28 -1.85 0.32
C ALA A 33 4.20 -3.06 -0.61
N ILE A 34 5.06 -3.11 -1.63
CA ILE A 34 5.10 -4.24 -2.57
C ILE A 34 5.95 -5.36 -1.97
N VAL A 35 5.28 -6.43 -1.56
CA VAL A 35 5.86 -7.55 -0.81
C VAL A 35 6.01 -8.82 -1.65
N ASN A 36 5.46 -8.84 -2.86
CA ASN A 36 5.53 -9.96 -3.79
C ASN A 36 5.15 -9.50 -5.22
N PRO A 37 5.47 -10.29 -6.27
CA PRO A 37 5.20 -9.92 -7.67
C PRO A 37 3.75 -10.17 -8.12
N ALA A 38 2.79 -10.44 -7.21
CA ALA A 38 1.43 -10.90 -7.50
C ALA A 38 1.34 -12.31 -8.15
N ALA A 39 0.13 -12.89 -8.08
CA ALA A 39 -0.12 -14.25 -8.56
C ALA A 39 0.03 -14.34 -10.10
N GLY A 40 0.64 -15.42 -10.58
CA GLY A 40 0.79 -15.70 -12.00
C GLY A 40 1.89 -14.90 -12.71
N ILE A 41 2.73 -14.15 -11.97
CA ILE A 41 3.91 -13.47 -12.51
C ILE A 41 5.19 -14.29 -12.26
N SER A 42 5.35 -14.86 -11.06
CA SER A 42 6.46 -15.77 -10.75
C SER A 42 6.10 -17.22 -11.12
N PRO A 43 7.09 -18.07 -11.49
CA PRO A 43 6.89 -19.52 -11.59
C PRO A 43 6.64 -20.19 -10.23
N THR A 44 7.00 -19.53 -9.12
CA THR A 44 6.76 -20.03 -7.77
C THR A 44 5.37 -19.63 -7.26
N PRO A 45 4.64 -20.54 -6.57
CA PRO A 45 3.41 -20.21 -5.87
C PRO A 45 3.64 -19.11 -4.81
N LEU A 46 2.60 -18.35 -4.51
CA LEU A 46 2.66 -17.36 -3.44
C LEU A 46 2.73 -18.05 -2.06
N ASN A 47 3.59 -17.53 -1.19
CA ASN A 47 3.73 -17.97 0.18
C ASN A 47 3.48 -16.79 1.14
N HIS A 48 2.63 -17.00 2.13
CA HIS A 48 2.32 -15.98 3.14
C HIS A 48 3.54 -15.65 4.01
N ASP A 49 4.40 -16.63 4.30
CA ASP A 49 5.57 -16.41 5.14
C ASP A 49 6.60 -15.50 4.46
N GLU A 50 6.79 -15.65 3.14
CA GLU A 50 7.64 -14.76 2.32
C GLU A 50 7.11 -13.32 2.33
N VAL A 51 5.78 -13.16 2.24
CA VAL A 51 5.13 -11.85 2.34
C VAL A 51 5.44 -11.20 3.69
N LEU A 52 5.33 -11.95 4.79
CA LEU A 52 5.63 -11.46 6.13
C LEU A 52 7.12 -11.13 6.31
N GLU A 53 8.02 -11.92 5.73
CA GLU A 53 9.46 -11.68 5.76
C GLU A 53 9.83 -10.39 5.02
N MET A 54 9.31 -10.22 3.80
CA MET A 54 9.51 -9.00 3.02
C MET A 54 8.94 -7.78 3.74
N ALA A 55 7.76 -7.90 4.34
CA ALA A 55 7.15 -6.82 5.11
C ALA A 55 8.02 -6.41 6.32
N ARG A 56 8.53 -7.39 7.08
CA ARG A 56 9.48 -7.14 8.20
C ARG A 56 10.76 -6.47 7.72
N GLY A 57 11.30 -6.89 6.57
CA GLY A 57 12.49 -6.27 5.97
C GLY A 57 12.31 -4.79 5.62
N MET A 58 11.07 -4.35 5.37
CA MET A 58 10.75 -2.96 5.02
C MET A 58 10.49 -2.06 6.23
N GLU A 59 10.33 -2.62 7.43
CA GLU A 59 9.85 -1.92 8.63
C GLU A 59 10.60 -0.61 8.90
N LYS A 60 11.94 -0.67 8.96
CA LYS A 60 12.78 0.51 9.26
C LYS A 60 12.62 1.62 8.23
N ARG A 61 12.58 1.27 6.94
CA ARG A 61 12.45 2.23 5.85
C ARG A 61 11.05 2.83 5.81
N LEU A 62 10.02 1.99 6.01
CA LEU A 62 8.64 2.43 6.07
C LEU A 62 8.43 3.39 7.25
N LEU A 63 8.96 3.05 8.43
CA LEU A 63 8.90 3.92 9.61
C LEU A 63 9.55 5.28 9.34
N ALA A 64 10.79 5.29 8.85
CA ALA A 64 11.49 6.53 8.53
C ALA A 64 10.72 7.40 7.51
N PHE A 65 10.16 6.78 6.47
CA PHE A 65 9.35 7.47 5.48
C PHE A 65 8.07 8.05 6.08
N LEU A 66 7.32 7.26 6.85
CA LEU A 66 6.07 7.69 7.47
C LEU A 66 6.32 8.80 8.49
N THR A 67 7.39 8.72 9.29
CA THR A 67 7.78 9.81 10.19
C THR A 67 8.06 11.08 9.41
N ALA A 68 8.91 11.03 8.38
CA ALA A 68 9.23 12.19 7.57
C ALA A 68 7.98 12.78 6.90
N LEU A 69 7.13 11.92 6.35
CA LEU A 69 5.87 12.30 5.73
C LEU A 69 4.98 13.06 6.72
N VAL A 70 4.66 12.45 7.87
CA VAL A 70 3.77 13.07 8.87
C VAL A 70 4.36 14.37 9.42
N THR A 71 5.68 14.45 9.66
CA THR A 71 6.32 15.70 10.10
C THR A 71 6.33 16.79 9.03
N GLY A 72 6.31 16.40 7.75
CA GLY A 72 6.28 17.32 6.62
C GLY A 72 4.87 17.77 6.23
N LEU A 73 3.83 17.10 6.73
CA LEU A 73 2.46 17.52 6.52
C LEU A 73 2.20 18.81 7.33
N SER A 74 1.91 19.89 6.61
CA SER A 74 1.32 21.09 7.24
C SER A 74 -0.13 20.80 7.60
N PRO A 75 -0.69 21.44 8.65
CA PRO A 75 -2.11 21.30 8.95
C PRO A 75 -2.92 21.68 7.71
N THR A 76 -3.88 20.83 7.35
CA THR A 76 -4.81 21.10 6.26
C THR A 76 -5.56 22.40 6.55
N ARG A 77 -5.59 23.32 5.58
CA ARG A 77 -6.38 24.56 5.71
C ARG A 77 -7.86 24.15 5.86
N PRO A 78 -8.59 24.77 6.80
CA PRO A 78 -10.02 24.53 6.95
C PRO A 78 -10.81 24.94 5.70
#